data_AF-A0A291LIA6-F1
#
_entry.id   AF-A0A291LIA6-F1
#
_cell.length_a   1.000
_cell.length_b   1.000
_cell.length_c   1.000
_cell.angle_alpha   90.00
_cell.angle_beta   90.00
_cell.angle_gamma   90.00
#
_symmetry.space_group_name_H-M   'P 1'
#
loop_
_entity.id
_entity.type
_entity.pdbx_description
1 polymer ?
#
loop_
_entity_poly.entity_id
_entity_poly.type
_entity_poly.pdbx_seq_one_letter_code
_entity_poly.pdbx_strand_id
1 'polypeptide(L)'
;MGLSNFEIPKDSKISPINVTSAVNIRTNVVSIVISSTDALYYYILPWLDSSKFYSRKYVDFQLWRLALLLKINGYYYLILRPRSRALGLDRRAEGKKFFLDISDVLNKRYSTSNNLVDIDKVIENINERFENISKLEPVFNVKLFIPHVDNALKFRLANKSDKPRIVYIYTKKGLMGGSPFASYSLAHITI
;
A
#
# COMPACT_ATOMS: atom_id res chain seq x y z
N MET A 1 2.10 -11.02 17.76
CA MET A 1 0.65 -11.25 17.52
C MET A 1 0.48 -12.45 16.59
N GLY A 2 -0.05 -13.57 17.09
CA GLY A 2 -0.40 -14.72 16.25
C GLY A 2 -1.65 -14.38 15.44
N LEU A 3 -1.56 -14.51 14.11
CA LEU A 3 -2.72 -14.41 13.23
C LEU A 3 -3.47 -15.74 13.34
N SER A 4 -4.52 -15.78 14.16
CA SER A 4 -5.52 -16.84 14.09
C SER A 4 -6.11 -16.85 12.68
N ASN A 5 -6.24 -18.02 12.06
CA ASN A 5 -6.99 -18.21 10.81
C ASN A 5 -8.38 -17.61 11.01
N PHE A 6 -8.60 -16.39 10.50
CA PHE A 6 -9.92 -15.79 10.53
C PHE A 6 -10.79 -16.61 9.59
N GLU A 7 -11.71 -17.40 10.13
CA GLU A 7 -12.81 -17.93 9.32
C GLU A 7 -13.61 -16.73 8.82
N ILE A 8 -13.48 -16.44 7.53
CA ILE A 8 -14.19 -15.36 6.89
C ILE A 8 -15.69 -15.71 6.94
N PRO A 9 -16.54 -14.88 7.56
CA PRO A 9 -17.97 -15.13 7.62
C PRO A 9 -18.57 -15.32 6.22
N LYS A 10 -19.57 -16.21 6.09
CA LYS A 10 -20.20 -16.52 4.78
C LYS A 10 -20.86 -15.29 4.15
N ASP A 11 -21.30 -14.34 4.96
CA ASP A 11 -21.93 -13.07 4.59
C ASP A 11 -20.95 -11.89 4.49
N SER A 12 -19.65 -12.16 4.62
CA SER A 12 -18.59 -11.17 4.48
C SER A 12 -18.57 -10.54 3.09
N LYS A 13 -18.21 -9.24 3.04
CA LYS A 13 -17.97 -8.52 1.78
C LYS A 13 -16.56 -8.73 1.22
N ILE A 14 -15.71 -9.47 1.92
CA ILE A 14 -14.38 -9.84 1.39
C ILE A 14 -14.57 -10.72 0.17
N SER A 15 -14.12 -10.22 -0.97
CA SER A 15 -14.22 -10.94 -2.23
C SER A 15 -13.34 -12.19 -2.22
N PRO A 16 -13.75 -13.26 -2.92
CA PRO A 16 -12.92 -14.44 -3.10
C PRO A 16 -11.62 -14.08 -3.83
N ILE A 17 -10.65 -14.98 -3.76
CA ILE A 17 -9.35 -14.78 -4.40
C ILE A 17 -9.53 -14.65 -5.92
N ASN A 18 -9.16 -13.49 -6.45
CA ASN A 18 -9.12 -13.26 -7.89
C ASN A 18 -7.67 -13.40 -8.36
N VAL A 19 -7.43 -14.40 -9.21
CA VAL A 19 -6.13 -14.75 -9.73
C VAL A 19 -6.09 -14.36 -11.20
N THR A 20 -5.15 -13.47 -11.54
CA THR A 20 -4.89 -13.10 -12.94
C THR A 20 -3.63 -13.80 -13.42
N SER A 21 -3.59 -14.20 -14.69
CA SER A 21 -2.39 -14.76 -15.31
C SER A 21 -1.95 -13.93 -16.50
N ALA A 22 -0.63 -13.86 -16.70
CA ALA A 22 -0.02 -13.23 -17.85
C ALA A 22 1.02 -14.17 -18.44
N VAL A 23 0.96 -14.41 -19.74
CA VAL A 23 1.92 -15.25 -20.45
C VAL A 23 2.90 -14.35 -21.19
N ASN A 24 4.19 -14.56 -20.94
CA ASN A 24 5.22 -13.93 -21.74
C ASN A 24 5.36 -14.66 -23.07
N ILE A 25 4.94 -14.02 -24.17
CA ILE A 25 4.89 -14.60 -25.52
C ILE A 25 6.29 -15.02 -26.02
N ARG A 26 7.37 -14.40 -25.53
CA ARG A 26 8.74 -14.72 -25.97
C ARG A 26 9.36 -15.89 -25.21
N THR A 27 9.03 -16.04 -23.93
CA THR A 27 9.65 -17.05 -23.06
C THR A 27 8.70 -18.18 -22.67
N ASN A 28 7.43 -18.11 -23.05
CA ASN A 28 6.34 -19.00 -22.62
C ASN A 28 6.20 -19.13 -21.09
N VAL A 29 6.73 -18.16 -20.33
CA VAL A 29 6.59 -18.12 -18.88
C VAL A 29 5.21 -17.58 -18.51
N VAL A 30 4.48 -18.35 -17.70
CA VAL A 30 3.20 -17.93 -17.13
C VAL A 30 3.45 -17.31 -15.75
N SER A 31 2.99 -16.08 -15.57
CA SER A 31 3.01 -15.37 -14.29
C SER A 31 1.62 -15.36 -13.69
N ILE A 32 1.51 -15.73 -12.42
CA ILE A 32 0.27 -15.70 -11.64
C ILE A 32 0.33 -14.50 -10.70
N VAL A 33 -0.71 -13.66 -10.70
CA VAL A 33 -0.74 -12.38 -9.98
C VAL A 33 -2.02 -12.26 -9.16
N ILE A 34 -1.82 -11.95 -7.87
CA ILE A 34 -2.85 -11.63 -6.88
C ILE A 34 -2.51 -10.26 -6.31
N SER A 35 -3.38 -9.28 -6.51
CA SER A 35 -3.10 -7.87 -6.20
C SER A 35 -4.03 -7.25 -5.15
N SER A 36 -5.14 -7.93 -4.83
CA SER A 36 -6.09 -7.45 -3.81
C SER A 36 -5.45 -7.52 -2.41
N THR A 37 -5.39 -6.38 -1.70
CA THR A 37 -4.87 -6.33 -0.32
C THR A 37 -5.63 -7.30 0.59
N ASP A 38 -6.96 -7.36 0.44
CA ASP A 38 -7.80 -8.26 1.22
C ASP A 38 -7.48 -9.71 0.90
N ALA A 39 -7.32 -10.05 -0.38
CA ALA A 39 -7.01 -11.41 -0.79
C ALA A 39 -5.63 -11.87 -0.27
N LEU A 40 -4.65 -10.97 -0.33
CA LEU A 40 -3.31 -11.21 0.19
C LEU A 40 -3.33 -11.41 1.71
N TYR A 41 -4.14 -10.65 2.45
CA TYR A 41 -4.20 -10.74 3.91
C TYR A 41 -5.01 -11.92 4.42
N TYR A 42 -6.21 -12.18 3.90
CA TYR A 42 -7.10 -13.21 4.44
C TYR A 42 -6.84 -14.62 3.89
N TYR A 43 -6.29 -14.75 2.68
CA TYR A 43 -6.07 -16.07 2.07
C TYR A 43 -4.58 -16.42 1.92
N ILE A 44 -3.79 -15.52 1.32
CA ILE A 44 -2.39 -15.84 0.99
C ILE A 44 -1.47 -15.78 2.21
N LEU A 45 -1.59 -14.75 3.04
CA LEU A 45 -0.71 -14.58 4.20
C LEU A 45 -0.82 -15.76 5.20
N PRO A 46 -2.00 -16.26 5.60
CA PRO A 46 -2.10 -17.43 6.47
C PRO A 46 -1.46 -18.67 5.85
N TRP A 47 -1.64 -18.89 4.54
CA TRP A 47 -1.00 -19.99 3.83
C TRP A 47 0.53 -19.88 3.83
N LEU A 48 1.07 -18.69 3.57
CA LEU A 48 2.51 -18.43 3.62
C LEU A 48 3.06 -18.53 5.06
N ASP A 49 2.37 -18.00 6.07
CA ASP A 49 2.80 -18.06 7.47
C ASP A 49 2.87 -19.52 7.98
N SER A 50 2.02 -20.41 7.44
CA SER A 50 2.09 -21.86 7.73
C SER A 50 3.21 -22.59 6.98
N SER A 51 3.81 -21.95 5.98
CA SER A 51 4.82 -22.54 5.12
C SER A 51 6.24 -22.33 5.66
N LYS A 52 7.13 -23.30 5.44
CA LYS A 52 8.55 -23.14 5.75
C LYS A 52 9.26 -22.41 4.62
N PHE A 53 9.85 -21.26 4.94
CA PHE A 53 10.78 -20.58 4.05
C PHE A 53 12.21 -20.97 4.40
N TYR A 54 12.96 -21.36 3.39
CA TYR A 54 14.38 -21.63 3.50
C TYR A 54 15.12 -20.47 2.83
N SER A 55 16.17 -19.93 3.48
CA SER A 55 17.07 -18.87 2.98
C SER A 55 16.62 -17.41 3.15
N ARG A 56 17.36 -16.50 2.49
CA ARG A 56 17.19 -15.03 2.42
C ARG A 56 15.78 -14.60 2.02
N LYS A 57 15.05 -15.46 1.30
CA LYS A 57 13.63 -15.23 0.93
C LYS A 57 12.70 -15.14 2.13
N TYR A 58 13.04 -15.77 3.25
CA TYR A 58 12.28 -15.61 4.50
C TYR A 58 12.25 -14.15 4.95
N VAL A 59 13.39 -13.45 4.88
CA VAL A 59 13.44 -12.07 5.33
C VAL A 59 12.74 -11.13 4.34
N ASP A 60 12.77 -11.41 3.04
CA ASP A 60 11.95 -10.66 2.06
C ASP A 60 10.46 -10.87 2.34
N PHE A 61 10.06 -12.10 2.69
CA PHE A 61 8.70 -12.41 3.11
C PHE A 61 8.31 -11.65 4.38
N GLN A 62 9.18 -11.58 5.40
CA GLN A 62 8.91 -10.79 6.60
C GLN A 62 8.71 -9.30 6.27
N LEU A 63 9.60 -8.69 5.46
CA LEU A 63 9.44 -7.30 5.03
C LEU A 63 8.13 -7.08 4.25
N TRP A 64 7.80 -8.00 3.34
CA TRP A 64 6.53 -7.98 2.59
C TRP A 64 5.31 -8.08 3.52
N ARG A 65 5.38 -8.97 4.51
CA ARG A 65 4.35 -9.15 5.54
C ARG A 65 4.14 -7.87 6.34
N LEU A 66 5.20 -7.20 6.78
CA LEU A 66 5.10 -5.91 7.46
C LEU A 66 4.44 -4.84 6.58
N ALA A 67 4.83 -4.76 5.30
CA ALA A 67 4.23 -3.83 4.34
C ALA A 67 2.72 -4.08 4.14
N LEU A 68 2.31 -5.36 4.07
CA LEU A 68 0.90 -5.75 3.99
C LEU A 68 0.15 -5.37 5.26
N LEU A 69 0.72 -5.66 6.45
CA LEU A 69 0.12 -5.32 7.74
C LEU A 69 -0.04 -3.80 7.92
N LEU A 70 0.95 -3.00 7.49
CA LEU A 70 0.83 -1.54 7.49
C LEU A 70 -0.35 -1.05 6.65
N LYS A 71 -0.57 -1.69 5.50
CA LYS A 71 -1.61 -1.28 4.56
C LYS A 71 -3.00 -1.72 5.02
N ILE A 72 -3.17 -2.98 5.41
CA ILE A 72 -4.47 -3.55 5.78
C ILE A 72 -5.04 -2.95 7.08
N ASN A 73 -4.17 -2.65 8.06
CA ASN A 73 -4.58 -1.99 9.32
C ASN A 73 -4.70 -0.46 9.17
N GLY A 74 -4.42 0.09 7.99
CA GLY A 74 -4.55 1.51 7.68
C GLY A 74 -3.42 2.40 8.22
N TYR A 75 -2.38 1.83 8.84
CA TYR A 75 -1.19 2.56 9.27
C TYR A 75 -0.49 3.29 8.11
N TYR A 76 -0.59 2.77 6.89
CA TYR A 76 -0.14 3.43 5.66
C TYR A 76 -0.67 4.86 5.51
N TYR A 77 -1.90 5.12 5.97
CA TYR A 77 -2.57 6.41 5.85
C TYR A 77 -2.32 7.34 7.04
N LEU A 78 -1.62 6.87 8.09
CA LEU A 78 -1.32 7.70 9.26
C LEU A 78 -0.45 8.90 8.86
N ILE A 79 -0.93 10.07 9.25
CA ILE A 79 -0.14 11.30 9.33
C ILE A 79 0.20 11.46 10.81
N LEU A 80 1.40 11.01 11.19
CA LEU A 80 1.94 11.33 12.50
C LEU A 80 2.28 12.83 12.49
N ARG A 81 1.49 13.62 13.22
CA ARG A 81 1.77 15.04 13.41
C ARG A 81 2.98 15.17 14.34
N PRO A 82 3.96 16.05 14.06
CA PRO A 82 4.75 16.59 15.15
C PRO A 82 3.79 17.29 16.12
N ARG A 83 4.01 17.10 17.43
CA ARG A 83 3.20 17.73 18.48
C ARG A 83 3.27 19.27 18.48
N SER A 84 4.09 19.87 17.61
CA SER A 84 4.31 21.31 17.50
C SER A 84 3.83 21.85 16.15
N ARG A 85 2.88 22.78 16.22
CA ARG A 85 2.24 23.49 15.10
C ARG A 85 3.11 24.64 14.56
N ALA A 86 4.42 24.49 14.59
CA ALA A 86 5.39 25.52 14.19
C ALA A 86 6.44 24.89 13.29
N LEU A 87 6.77 25.56 12.19
CA LEU A 87 7.55 25.10 11.03
C LEU A 87 6.71 24.30 10.02
N GLY A 88 6.50 24.91 8.86
CA GLY A 88 5.82 24.34 7.69
C GLY A 88 6.57 23.16 7.06
N LEU A 89 6.78 22.10 7.83
CA LEU A 89 7.32 20.82 7.36
C LEU A 89 6.21 19.99 6.72
N ASP A 90 6.59 19.34 5.63
CA ASP A 90 5.77 18.54 4.73
C ASP A 90 4.87 17.53 5.48
N ARG A 91 3.54 17.65 5.32
CA ARG A 91 2.53 16.72 5.85
C ARG A 91 2.53 15.41 5.03
N ARG A 92 3.67 14.74 4.90
CA ARG A 92 3.70 13.39 4.33
C ARG A 92 3.25 12.39 5.39
N ALA A 93 2.32 11.52 5.00
CA ALA A 93 1.93 10.38 5.81
C ALA A 93 3.17 9.57 6.17
N GLU A 94 3.56 9.59 7.45
CA GLU A 94 4.73 8.87 7.95
C GLU A 94 4.62 7.38 7.63
N GLY A 95 3.39 6.83 7.66
CA GLY A 95 3.11 5.47 7.21
C GLY A 95 3.43 5.20 5.74
N LYS A 96 3.17 6.17 4.84
CA LYS A 96 3.52 6.05 3.42
C LYS A 96 5.03 6.12 3.21
N LYS A 97 5.73 7.01 3.92
CA LYS A 97 7.19 7.06 3.89
C LYS A 97 7.77 5.73 4.38
N PHE A 98 7.27 5.22 5.51
CA PHE A 98 7.71 3.94 6.05
C PHE A 98 7.48 2.77 5.09
N PHE A 99 6.33 2.74 4.41
CA PHE A 99 6.08 1.75 3.35
C PHE A 99 7.11 1.81 2.23
N LEU A 100 7.51 3.02 1.80
CA LEU A 100 8.54 3.21 0.78
C LEU A 100 9.91 2.74 1.29
N ASP A 101 10.27 3.05 2.54
CA ASP A 101 11.52 2.58 3.16
C ASP A 101 11.60 1.04 3.15
N ILE A 102 10.48 0.33 3.41
CA ILE A 102 10.41 -1.14 3.31
C ILE A 102 10.60 -1.58 1.86
N SER A 103 9.88 -0.96 0.92
CA SER A 103 9.97 -1.29 -0.51
C SER A 103 11.38 -1.08 -1.07
N ASP A 104 12.12 -0.13 -0.50
CA ASP A 104 13.50 0.17 -0.89
C ASP A 104 14.51 -0.86 -0.42
N VAL A 105 14.16 -1.76 0.49
CA VAL A 105 15.06 -2.83 0.95
C VAL A 105 14.66 -4.18 0.35
N LEU A 106 13.37 -4.34 0.03
CA LEU A 106 12.79 -5.58 -0.48
C LEU A 106 13.51 -6.06 -1.75
N ASN A 107 13.98 -7.31 -1.75
CA ASN A 107 14.76 -7.93 -2.83
C ASN A 107 16.09 -7.23 -3.20
N LYS A 108 16.57 -6.20 -2.49
CA LYS A 108 17.85 -5.54 -2.84
C LYS A 108 19.09 -6.29 -2.39
N ARG A 109 18.94 -7.30 -1.51
CA ARG A 109 20.03 -8.20 -1.07
C ARG A 109 20.61 -9.12 -2.14
N TYR A 110 20.01 -9.15 -3.32
CA TYR A 110 20.50 -9.93 -4.47
C TYR A 110 21.33 -9.07 -5.44
N SER A 111 21.46 -7.76 -5.21
CA SER A 111 22.25 -6.87 -6.05
C SER A 111 23.75 -7.05 -5.77
N THR A 112 24.55 -7.20 -6.82
CA THR A 112 26.02 -7.27 -6.76
C THR A 112 26.68 -5.89 -6.56
N SER A 113 25.90 -4.83 -6.38
CA SER A 113 26.39 -3.46 -6.21
C SER A 113 26.97 -3.23 -4.81
N ASN A 114 28.27 -2.92 -4.74
CA ASN A 114 29.10 -2.66 -3.55
C ASN A 114 28.70 -1.46 -2.66
N ASN A 115 27.46 -0.97 -2.69
CA ASN A 115 27.04 0.07 -1.76
C ASN A 115 26.83 -0.54 -0.38
N LEU A 116 27.83 -0.37 0.49
CA LEU A 116 27.93 -0.76 1.89
C LEU A 116 26.90 -0.04 2.79
N VAL A 117 25.62 -0.02 2.40
CA VAL A 117 24.56 0.18 3.39
C VAL A 117 24.45 -1.13 4.14
N ASP A 118 24.63 -1.10 5.45
CA ASP A 118 24.38 -2.24 6.32
C ASP A 118 22.87 -2.57 6.28
N ILE A 119 22.49 -3.42 5.33
CA ILE A 119 21.10 -3.78 5.07
C ILE A 119 20.46 -4.39 6.32
N ASP A 120 21.24 -5.13 7.11
CA ASP A 120 20.73 -5.77 8.33
C ASP A 120 20.35 -4.72 9.38
N LYS A 121 21.17 -3.67 9.55
CA LYS A 121 20.83 -2.51 10.39
C LYS A 121 19.59 -1.75 9.90
N VAL A 122 19.41 -1.63 8.58
CA VAL A 122 18.19 -1.00 8.03
C VAL A 122 16.95 -1.85 8.34
N ILE A 123 17.07 -3.18 8.24
CA ILE A 123 15.97 -4.11 8.56
C ILE A 123 15.63 -4.06 10.05
N GLU A 124 16.63 -4.01 10.93
CA GLU A 124 16.43 -3.85 12.37
C GLU A 124 15.62 -2.59 12.68
N ASN A 125 16.02 -1.44 12.13
CA ASN A 125 15.27 -0.18 12.26
C ASN A 125 13.84 -0.28 11.71
N ILE A 126 13.63 -0.96 10.57
CA ILE A 126 12.28 -1.22 10.04
C ILE A 126 11.44 -2.01 11.06
N ASN A 127 11.99 -3.07 11.65
CA ASN A 127 11.28 -3.86 12.64
C ASN A 127 10.92 -3.03 13.89
N GLU A 128 11.87 -2.26 14.43
CA GLU A 128 11.62 -1.38 15.58
C GLU A 128 10.52 -0.34 15.30
N ARG A 129 10.55 0.29 14.13
CA ARG A 129 9.51 1.24 13.70
C ARG A 129 8.15 0.57 13.59
N PHE A 130 8.10 -0.65 13.08
CA PHE A 130 6.86 -1.40 12.98
C PHE A 130 6.31 -1.79 14.36
N GLU A 131 7.16 -2.23 15.28
CA GLU A 131 6.76 -2.52 16.67
C GLU A 131 6.17 -1.27 17.36
N ASN A 132 6.76 -0.11 17.12
CA ASN A 132 6.26 1.15 17.66
C ASN A 132 4.90 1.55 17.07
N ILE A 133 4.71 1.41 15.76
CA ILE A 133 3.43 1.70 15.11
C ILE A 133 2.36 0.69 15.53
N SER A 134 2.73 -0.58 15.73
CA SER A 134 1.79 -1.65 16.09
C SER A 134 1.23 -1.50 17.51
N LYS A 135 1.84 -0.66 18.36
CA LYS A 135 1.29 -0.26 19.67
C LYS A 135 0.16 0.76 19.54
N LEU A 136 0.06 1.46 18.40
CA LEU A 136 -1.03 2.40 18.14
C LEU A 136 -2.29 1.63 17.75
N GLU A 137 -3.45 2.18 18.10
CA GLU A 137 -4.72 1.65 17.65
C GLU A 137 -4.77 1.65 16.09
N PRO A 138 -5.10 0.52 15.46
CA PRO A 138 -5.16 0.45 14.01
C PRO A 138 -6.29 1.33 13.48
N VAL A 139 -6.01 2.04 12.38
CA VAL A 139 -6.99 2.92 11.73
C VAL A 139 -8.16 2.10 11.18
N PHE A 140 -7.87 0.90 10.67
CA PHE A 140 -8.86 -0.02 10.13
C PHE A 140 -8.98 -1.25 11.01
N ASN A 141 -10.21 -1.58 11.40
CA ASN A 141 -10.50 -2.82 12.13
C ASN A 141 -10.75 -3.98 11.17
N VAL A 142 -9.72 -4.78 10.94
CA VAL A 142 -9.77 -5.96 10.05
C VAL A 142 -10.73 -7.05 10.53
N LYS A 143 -11.13 -7.06 11.81
CA LYS A 143 -12.09 -8.04 12.35
C LYS A 143 -13.53 -7.77 11.91
N LEU A 144 -13.81 -6.58 11.37
CA LEU A 144 -15.12 -6.25 10.82
C LEU A 144 -15.32 -6.75 9.39
N PHE A 145 -14.29 -7.35 8.78
CA PHE A 145 -14.32 -7.87 7.41
C PHE A 145 -14.84 -6.85 6.37
N ILE A 146 -14.57 -5.56 6.62
CA ILE A 146 -14.82 -4.49 5.66
C ILE A 146 -13.67 -4.49 4.65
N PRO A 147 -13.94 -4.56 3.33
CA PRO A 147 -12.88 -4.52 2.32
C PRO A 147 -11.95 -3.32 2.49
N HIS A 148 -10.65 -3.53 2.29
CA HIS A 148 -9.64 -2.48 2.41
C HIS A 148 -9.97 -1.27 1.53
N VAL A 149 -10.50 -1.49 0.33
CA VAL A 149 -10.89 -0.42 -0.59
C VAL A 149 -11.97 0.47 0.02
N ASP A 150 -12.94 -0.11 0.69
CA ASP A 150 -14.03 0.61 1.35
C ASP A 150 -13.52 1.38 2.58
N ASN A 151 -12.67 0.75 3.39
CA ASN A 151 -12.02 1.40 4.54
C ASN A 151 -11.17 2.60 4.09
N ALA A 152 -10.35 2.42 3.05
CA ALA A 152 -9.53 3.48 2.49
C ALA A 152 -10.39 4.61 1.88
N LEU A 153 -11.49 4.27 1.23
CA LEU A 153 -12.44 5.25 0.69
C LEU A 153 -13.09 6.06 1.82
N LYS A 154 -13.63 5.39 2.85
CA LYS A 154 -14.23 6.04 4.02
C LYS A 154 -13.23 6.98 4.70
N PHE A 155 -12.01 6.52 4.94
CA PHE A 155 -10.94 7.33 5.52
C PHE A 155 -10.62 8.54 4.65
N ARG A 156 -10.50 8.36 3.33
CA ARG A 156 -10.22 9.46 2.39
C ARG A 156 -11.34 10.49 2.37
N LEU A 157 -12.60 10.06 2.43
CA LEU A 157 -13.76 10.97 2.45
C LEU A 157 -13.82 11.75 3.76
N ALA A 158 -13.60 11.09 4.91
CA ALA A 158 -13.56 11.74 6.21
C ALA A 158 -12.39 12.74 6.36
N ASN A 159 -11.27 12.48 5.69
CA ASN A 159 -10.07 13.33 5.71
C ASN A 159 -9.91 14.16 4.43
N LYS A 160 -10.99 14.39 3.69
CA LYS A 160 -10.94 15.17 2.45
C LYS A 160 -10.51 16.59 2.78
N SER A 161 -9.50 17.10 2.06
CA SER A 161 -9.16 18.51 2.14
C SER A 161 -10.20 19.32 1.36
N ASP A 162 -10.67 20.42 1.95
CA ASP A 162 -11.55 21.38 1.27
C ASP A 162 -10.85 22.09 0.11
N LYS A 163 -9.52 21.97 -0.01
CA LYS A 163 -8.77 22.53 -1.13
C LYS A 163 -9.03 21.70 -2.39
N PRO A 164 -9.58 22.30 -3.46
CA PRO A 164 -9.77 21.61 -4.72
C PRO A 164 -8.42 21.15 -5.28
N ARG A 165 -8.36 19.92 -5.78
CA ARG A 165 -7.20 19.45 -6.54
C ARG A 165 -7.30 20.01 -7.95
N ILE A 166 -6.42 20.93 -8.30
CA ILE A 166 -6.34 21.49 -9.64
C ILE A 166 -5.56 20.50 -10.52
N VAL A 167 -6.17 20.08 -11.62
CA VAL A 167 -5.52 19.22 -12.63
C VAL A 167 -5.02 20.12 -13.76
N TYR A 168 -3.71 20.11 -13.99
CA TYR A 168 -3.08 20.84 -15.10
C TYR A 168 -2.88 19.89 -16.28
N ILE A 169 -3.29 20.30 -17.48
CA ILE A 169 -3.06 19.53 -18.71
C ILE A 169 -2.07 20.28 -19.60
N TYR A 170 -1.04 19.57 -20.05
CA TYR A 170 0.00 20.10 -20.92
C TYR A 170 -0.14 19.51 -22.32
N THR A 171 -0.02 20.36 -23.34
CA THR A 171 0.09 19.97 -24.75
C THR A 171 1.51 20.22 -25.25
N LYS A 172 1.83 19.80 -26.49
CA LYS A 172 3.10 20.14 -27.16
C LYS A 172 3.35 21.65 -27.27
N LYS A 173 2.31 22.49 -27.09
CA LYS A 173 2.38 23.95 -27.13
C LYS A 173 2.40 24.61 -25.74
N GLY A 174 2.42 23.82 -24.65
CA GLY A 174 2.43 24.30 -23.28
C GLY A 174 1.16 23.98 -22.48
N LEU A 175 1.03 24.60 -21.30
CA LEU A 175 -0.12 24.45 -20.41
C LEU A 175 -1.40 24.91 -21.13
N MET A 176 -2.39 24.03 -21.18
CA MET A 176 -3.69 24.37 -21.74
C MET A 176 -4.42 25.34 -20.79
N GLY A 177 -4.78 26.53 -21.28
CA GLY A 177 -5.55 27.50 -20.51
C GLY A 177 -6.99 27.04 -20.30
N GLY A 178 -7.53 27.25 -19.09
CA GLY A 178 -8.91 26.89 -18.74
C GLY A 178 -9.06 25.52 -18.08
N SER A 179 -10.30 25.17 -17.70
CA SER A 179 -10.61 23.85 -17.13
C SER A 179 -10.53 22.78 -18.23
N PRO A 180 -9.79 21.67 -18.02
CA PRO A 180 -9.69 20.61 -19.00
C PRO A 180 -11.02 19.88 -19.29
N PHE A 181 -12.05 20.12 -18.47
CA PHE A 181 -13.38 19.53 -18.60
C PHE A 181 -14.39 20.47 -19.27
N ALA A 182 -14.01 21.70 -19.62
CA ALA A 182 -14.90 22.64 -20.31
C ALA A 182 -15.33 22.13 -21.70
N SER A 183 -14.55 21.24 -22.31
CA SER A 183 -14.87 20.62 -23.61
C SER A 183 -16.15 19.79 -23.59
N TYR A 184 -16.47 19.12 -22.46
CA TYR A 184 -17.68 18.31 -22.33
C TYR A 184 -18.94 19.18 -22.33
N SER A 185 -18.89 20.32 -21.65
CA SER A 185 -20.01 21.27 -21.58
C SER A 185 -20.20 22.04 -22.89
N LEU A 186 -19.11 22.43 -23.56
CA LEU A 186 -19.15 23.16 -24.83
C LEU A 186 -19.72 22.33 -25.99
N ALA A 187 -19.54 21.00 -25.96
CA ALA A 187 -20.12 20.10 -26.94
C ALA A 187 -21.67 20.13 -26.94
N HIS A 188 -22.31 20.50 -25.83
CA HIS A 188 -23.77 20.65 -25.73
C HIS A 188 -24.29 22.03 -26.15
N ILE A 189 -23.42 23.03 -26.26
CA ILE A 189 -23.79 24.40 -26.67
C ILE A 189 -23.78 24.54 -28.20
N THR A 190 -23.28 23.53 -28.92
CA THR A 190 -23.24 23.51 -30.39
C THR A 190 -24.42 22.70 -30.95
N ILE A 191 -25.64 23.23 -30.82
CA ILE A 191 -26.82 22.88 -31.63
C ILE A 191 -27.54 24.17 -31.99
#